data_AF-A0A7X5ZTM7-F1
#
_entry.id   AF-A0A7X5ZTM7-F1
#
_cell.length_a   1.000
_cell.length_b   1.000
_cell.length_c   1.000
_cell.angle_alpha   90.00
_cell.angle_beta   90.00
_cell.angle_gamma   90.00
#
_symmetry.space_group_name_H-M   'P 1'
#
loop_
_entity.id
_entity.type
_entity.pdbx_description
1 polymer ?
#
loop_
_entity_poly.entity_id
_entity_poly.type
_entity_poly.pdbx_seq_one_letter_code
_entity_poly.pdbx_strand_id
1 'polypeptide(L)'
;MSDTHHLFVDLYAYRQREKRNPLEDWLTECLAATIRALPGKQKGALLTRLSGTRIDDPQRFSAAHRIEVITQYPAGEAGRPDMLILLDGQPWILFENKVSHGVSVHTDEDGTQSHQLRRYAGWLSDRGKHCALAPAIVFVTHITPPPEDFRKRDATGLYRGLFPTHTSWGALGREISKLVADLPQDHHASVLASAFLTFLEENNMSNEFPPSSAFAAAELYVTQAETLENLVDRMWHQVRSIASFGKTADYQLKALTDEGSVSAWRYVAPGPASPDRSSYLQTGIWYPEAGLWFDAEDIGRDLRGAHAYLFFGNNSDGMFSAVTEELAGFVRPTSDFLAMKAIADFSSDPQSRGEEIISWIADRSRVLKTCLTAHQLIA
;
A
#
# COMPACT_ATOMS: atom_id res chain seq x y z
N MET A 1 6.77 12.74 -14.44
CA MET A 1 5.44 12.27 -13.99
C MET A 1 4.53 12.30 -15.20
N SER A 2 4.05 11.14 -15.64
CA SER A 2 3.42 10.91 -16.95
C SER A 2 1.94 11.32 -16.95
N ASP A 3 1.47 11.96 -18.03
CA ASP A 3 0.10 12.46 -18.26
C ASP A 3 -1.02 11.40 -18.12
N THR A 4 -0.67 10.12 -17.96
CA THR A 4 -1.62 9.00 -17.83
C THR A 4 -2.44 9.01 -16.54
N HIS A 5 -1.97 9.65 -15.47
CA HIS A 5 -2.74 9.75 -14.21
C HIS A 5 -4.04 10.54 -14.37
N HIS A 6 -4.12 11.49 -15.31
CA HIS A 6 -5.27 12.39 -15.45
C HIS A 6 -6.57 11.70 -15.93
N LEU A 7 -6.51 10.53 -16.57
CA LEU A 7 -7.68 9.86 -17.16
C LEU A 7 -8.68 9.31 -16.12
N PHE A 8 -8.22 9.00 -14.90
CA PHE A 8 -9.07 8.51 -13.82
C PHE A 8 -9.31 9.56 -12.73
N VAL A 9 -8.65 10.74 -12.80
CA VAL A 9 -8.80 11.82 -11.80
C VAL A 9 -10.23 12.36 -11.73
N ASP A 10 -11.04 12.21 -12.79
CA ASP A 10 -12.46 12.57 -12.75
C ASP A 10 -13.33 11.57 -11.94
N LEU A 11 -12.80 10.40 -11.57
CA LEU A 11 -13.46 9.47 -10.65
C LEU A 11 -13.29 9.88 -9.17
N TYR A 12 -12.55 10.96 -8.90
CA TYR A 12 -12.17 11.46 -7.57
C TYR A 12 -13.31 12.24 -6.86
N ALA A 13 -14.54 11.73 -6.92
CA ALA A 13 -15.66 12.21 -6.10
C ALA A 13 -15.82 11.43 -4.79
N TYR A 14 -14.83 10.62 -4.39
CA TYR A 14 -14.92 9.79 -3.20
C TYR A 14 -14.42 10.51 -1.94
N ARG A 15 -15.39 10.90 -1.10
CA ARG A 15 -15.17 11.33 0.29
C ARG A 15 -14.38 10.25 1.04
N GLN A 16 -13.21 10.61 1.55
CA GLN A 16 -12.49 9.88 2.58
C GLN A 16 -13.48 9.48 3.70
N ARG A 17 -13.57 8.19 4.01
CA ARG A 17 -14.19 7.69 5.23
C ARG A 17 -13.08 7.06 6.05
N GLU A 18 -12.92 7.48 7.31
CA GLU A 18 -11.84 7.13 8.24
C GLU A 18 -11.57 5.61 8.47
N LYS A 19 -12.32 4.70 7.84
CA LYS A 19 -12.25 3.25 8.09
C LYS A 19 -12.08 2.36 6.85
N ARG A 20 -11.87 2.92 5.66
CA ARG A 20 -11.77 2.13 4.41
C ARG A 20 -10.53 2.45 3.62
N ASN A 21 -9.88 1.43 3.06
CA ASN A 21 -8.68 1.58 2.25
C ASN A 21 -9.04 2.28 0.91
N PRO A 22 -8.59 3.52 0.66
CA PRO A 22 -8.94 4.28 -0.56
C PRO A 22 -8.48 3.57 -1.84
N LEU A 23 -7.44 2.75 -1.75
CA LEU A 23 -6.86 2.04 -2.88
C LEU A 23 -7.78 0.94 -3.41
N GLU A 24 -8.52 0.24 -2.55
CA GLU A 24 -9.46 -0.83 -2.94
C GLU A 24 -10.64 -0.27 -3.77
N ASP A 25 -11.17 0.89 -3.36
CA ASP A 25 -12.25 1.58 -4.07
C ASP A 25 -11.75 2.15 -5.40
N TRP A 26 -10.57 2.77 -5.40
CA TRP A 26 -9.94 3.29 -6.61
C TRP A 26 -9.73 2.20 -7.67
N LEU A 27 -9.12 1.08 -7.30
CA LEU A 27 -8.87 -0.05 -8.20
C LEU A 27 -10.17 -0.61 -8.79
N THR A 28 -11.22 -0.68 -7.97
CA THR A 28 -12.53 -1.13 -8.42
C THR A 28 -13.12 -0.21 -9.48
N GLU A 29 -13.03 1.11 -9.29
CA GLU A 29 -13.54 2.07 -10.26
C GLU A 29 -12.72 2.07 -11.55
N CYS A 30 -11.39 1.99 -11.47
CA CYS A 30 -10.53 1.83 -12.64
C CYS A 30 -10.89 0.56 -13.43
N LEU A 31 -11.08 -0.56 -12.75
CA LEU A 31 -11.51 -1.81 -13.38
C LEU A 31 -12.90 -1.66 -14.00
N ALA A 32 -13.86 -1.08 -13.29
CA ALA A 32 -15.22 -0.89 -13.77
C ALA A 32 -15.26 -0.03 -15.04
N ALA A 33 -14.57 1.11 -15.04
CA ALA A 33 -14.42 1.99 -16.20
C ALA A 33 -13.79 1.25 -17.39
N THR A 34 -12.73 0.47 -17.13
CA THR A 34 -12.04 -0.32 -18.16
C THR A 34 -12.98 -1.37 -18.76
N ILE A 35 -13.71 -2.14 -17.95
CA ILE A 35 -14.68 -3.12 -18.42
C ILE A 35 -15.78 -2.45 -19.24
N ARG A 36 -16.32 -1.31 -18.79
CA ARG A 36 -17.38 -0.56 -19.52
C ARG A 36 -16.91 -0.20 -20.93
N ALA A 37 -15.66 0.26 -21.06
CA ALA A 37 -15.07 0.68 -22.33
C ALA A 37 -14.71 -0.46 -23.30
N LEU A 38 -14.61 -1.71 -22.84
CA LEU A 38 -14.27 -2.84 -23.71
C LEU A 38 -15.32 -3.03 -24.82
N PRO A 39 -14.90 -3.21 -26.09
CA PRO A 39 -15.80 -3.62 -27.17
C PRO A 39 -16.39 -5.01 -26.90
N GLY A 40 -17.51 -5.33 -27.56
CA GLY A 40 -18.28 -6.55 -27.29
C GLY A 40 -17.45 -7.84 -27.35
N LYS A 41 -16.59 -7.98 -28.37
CA LYS A 41 -15.67 -9.11 -28.51
C LYS A 41 -14.77 -9.29 -27.27
N GLN A 42 -14.04 -8.24 -26.87
CA GLN A 42 -13.11 -8.26 -25.74
C GLN A 42 -13.85 -8.40 -24.40
N LYS A 43 -14.97 -7.69 -24.24
CA LYS A 43 -15.83 -7.73 -23.06
C LYS A 43 -16.34 -9.14 -22.81
N GLY A 44 -16.91 -9.81 -23.82
CA GLY A 44 -17.40 -11.18 -23.66
C GLY A 44 -16.28 -12.20 -23.40
N ALA A 45 -15.08 -12.00 -23.95
CA ALA A 45 -13.92 -12.84 -23.63
C ALA A 45 -13.51 -12.72 -22.15
N LEU A 46 -13.42 -11.48 -21.64
CA LEU A 46 -13.13 -11.23 -20.22
C LEU A 46 -14.21 -11.82 -19.31
N LEU A 47 -15.48 -11.58 -19.62
CA LEU A 47 -16.61 -12.07 -18.81
C LEU A 47 -16.71 -13.60 -18.84
N THR A 48 -16.36 -14.25 -19.96
CA THR A 48 -16.23 -15.72 -20.04
C THR A 48 -15.19 -16.23 -19.06
N ARG A 49 -14.02 -15.57 -19.01
CA ARG A 49 -12.93 -15.95 -18.11
C ARG A 49 -13.32 -15.80 -16.63
N LEU A 50 -13.99 -14.70 -16.29
CA LEU A 50 -14.38 -14.36 -14.93
C LEU A 50 -15.56 -15.19 -14.42
N SER A 51 -16.50 -15.54 -15.30
CA SER A 51 -17.70 -16.30 -14.94
C SER A 51 -17.58 -17.82 -15.14
N GLY A 52 -16.54 -18.28 -15.86
CA GLY A 52 -16.44 -19.66 -16.31
C GLY A 52 -17.52 -20.08 -17.31
N THR A 53 -18.43 -19.17 -17.68
CA THR A 53 -19.51 -19.44 -18.62
C THR A 53 -19.04 -19.14 -20.04
N ARG A 54 -19.06 -20.14 -20.91
CA ARG A 54 -18.63 -20.00 -22.30
C ARG A 54 -19.62 -19.14 -23.08
N ILE A 55 -19.14 -18.02 -23.62
CA ILE A 55 -19.88 -17.18 -24.58
C ILE A 55 -19.34 -17.47 -25.97
N ASP A 56 -20.09 -18.22 -26.79
CA ASP A 56 -19.63 -18.69 -28.11
C ASP A 56 -19.39 -17.56 -29.12
N ASP A 57 -20.25 -16.53 -29.11
CA ASP A 57 -20.08 -15.32 -29.92
C ASP A 57 -20.15 -14.09 -29.01
N PRO A 58 -19.01 -13.65 -28.46
CA PRO A 58 -18.91 -12.49 -27.56
C PRO A 58 -19.49 -11.19 -28.14
N GLN A 59 -19.34 -10.98 -29.44
CA GLN A 59 -19.82 -9.77 -30.11
C GLN A 59 -21.34 -9.77 -30.20
N ARG A 60 -21.93 -10.88 -30.68
CA ARG A 60 -23.39 -11.03 -30.76
C ARG A 60 -24.03 -11.03 -29.37
N PHE A 61 -23.39 -11.68 -28.38
CA PHE A 61 -23.85 -11.69 -27.00
C PHE A 61 -23.96 -10.26 -26.44
N SER A 62 -22.92 -9.46 -26.60
CA SER A 62 -22.91 -8.07 -26.11
C SER A 62 -23.90 -7.16 -26.83
N ALA A 63 -24.29 -7.50 -28.07
CA ALA A 63 -25.32 -6.77 -28.82
C ALA A 63 -26.75 -7.20 -28.43
N ALA A 64 -26.93 -8.45 -27.99
CA ALA A 64 -28.23 -9.01 -27.63
C ALA A 64 -28.62 -8.75 -26.17
N HIS A 65 -27.65 -8.51 -25.29
CA HIS A 65 -27.86 -8.39 -23.86
C HIS A 65 -27.41 -7.03 -23.32
N ARG A 66 -28.14 -6.52 -22.33
CA ARG A 66 -27.74 -5.32 -21.57
C ARG A 66 -26.78 -5.73 -20.45
N ILE A 67 -25.52 -5.34 -20.58
CA ILE A 67 -24.48 -5.59 -19.57
C ILE A 67 -24.20 -4.28 -18.81
N GLU A 68 -24.51 -4.26 -17.52
CA GLU A 68 -24.30 -3.09 -16.65
C GLU A 68 -23.21 -3.40 -15.62
N VAL A 69 -22.22 -2.51 -15.49
CA VAL A 69 -21.15 -2.63 -14.48
C VAL A 69 -21.40 -1.57 -13.42
N ILE A 70 -21.66 -2.00 -12.18
CA ILE A 70 -22.04 -1.14 -11.06
C ILE A 70 -21.04 -1.33 -9.93
N THR A 71 -20.47 -0.26 -9.43
CA THR A 71 -19.62 -0.27 -8.23
C THR A 71 -20.47 0.01 -6.99
N GLN A 72 -20.05 -0.49 -5.82
CA GLN A 72 -20.68 -0.17 -4.53
C GLN A 72 -22.19 -0.48 -4.45
N TYR A 73 -22.63 -1.57 -5.08
CA TYR A 73 -24.04 -1.92 -5.17
C TYR A 73 -24.65 -2.21 -3.78
N PRO A 74 -25.81 -1.64 -3.40
CA PRO A 74 -26.43 -1.89 -2.10
C PRO A 74 -27.15 -3.25 -2.06
N ALA A 75 -26.47 -4.28 -1.57
CA ALA A 75 -27.00 -5.65 -1.45
C ALA A 75 -27.81 -5.91 -0.16
N GLY A 76 -28.30 -4.85 0.49
CA GLY A 76 -29.08 -4.95 1.74
C GLY A 76 -28.25 -5.52 2.89
N GLU A 77 -28.78 -6.53 3.59
CA GLU A 77 -28.13 -7.17 4.74
C GLU A 77 -26.80 -7.87 4.39
N ALA A 78 -26.61 -8.26 3.12
CA ALA A 78 -25.35 -8.83 2.67
C ALA A 78 -24.21 -7.80 2.63
N GLY A 79 -24.53 -6.50 2.64
CA GLY A 79 -23.57 -5.40 2.61
C GLY A 79 -23.49 -4.70 1.25
N ARG A 80 -22.28 -4.30 0.84
CA ARG A 80 -22.01 -3.60 -0.41
C ARG A 80 -20.83 -4.26 -1.12
N PRO A 81 -21.04 -5.16 -2.08
CA PRO A 81 -19.94 -5.66 -2.89
C PRO A 81 -19.24 -4.52 -3.61
N ASP A 82 -17.93 -4.68 -3.82
CA ASP A 82 -17.12 -3.65 -4.45
C ASP A 82 -17.60 -3.38 -5.88
N MET A 83 -17.94 -4.42 -6.64
CA MET A 83 -18.53 -4.32 -7.97
C MET A 83 -19.50 -5.47 -8.28
N LEU A 84 -20.52 -5.16 -9.08
CA LEU A 84 -21.52 -6.10 -9.57
C LEU A 84 -21.74 -5.88 -11.06
N ILE A 85 -21.78 -6.96 -11.83
CA ILE A 85 -22.17 -6.97 -13.23
C ILE A 85 -23.57 -7.54 -13.33
N LEU A 86 -24.50 -6.76 -13.90
CA LEU A 86 -25.84 -7.20 -14.22
C LEU A 86 -25.92 -7.63 -15.70
N LEU A 87 -26.67 -8.69 -15.96
CA LEU A 87 -27.07 -9.15 -17.28
C LEU A 87 -28.58 -9.03 -17.40
N ASP A 88 -29.07 -8.16 -18.29
CA ASP A 88 -30.49 -7.87 -18.48
C ASP A 88 -31.21 -7.49 -17.16
N GLY A 89 -30.51 -6.73 -16.33
CA GLY A 89 -30.99 -6.30 -15.01
C GLY A 89 -30.92 -7.38 -13.91
N GLN A 90 -30.42 -8.58 -14.20
CA GLN A 90 -30.24 -9.65 -13.22
C GLN A 90 -28.78 -9.72 -12.72
N PRO A 91 -28.53 -9.90 -11.41
CA PRO A 91 -27.19 -10.11 -10.88
C PRO A 91 -26.49 -11.32 -11.51
N TRP A 92 -25.29 -11.10 -12.07
CA TRP A 92 -24.54 -12.16 -12.73
C TRP A 92 -23.14 -12.36 -12.14
N ILE A 93 -22.26 -11.35 -12.14
CA ILE A 93 -20.89 -11.47 -11.63
C ILE A 93 -20.68 -10.49 -10.49
N LEU A 94 -20.39 -11.00 -9.29
CA LEU A 94 -20.09 -10.18 -8.12
C LEU A 94 -18.59 -10.18 -7.84
N PHE A 95 -18.03 -9.02 -7.54
CA PHE A 95 -16.63 -8.83 -7.20
C PHE A 95 -16.49 -8.38 -5.75
N GLU A 96 -15.50 -8.94 -5.09
CA GLU A 96 -14.92 -8.43 -3.85
C GLU A 96 -13.41 -8.37 -4.03
N ASN A 97 -12.78 -7.33 -3.52
CA ASN A 97 -11.34 -7.17 -3.60
C ASN A 97 -10.68 -6.97 -2.24
N LYS A 98 -9.38 -7.28 -2.17
CA LYS A 98 -8.51 -6.95 -1.04
C LYS A 98 -7.12 -6.51 -1.49
N VAL A 99 -6.58 -5.49 -0.83
CA VAL A 99 -5.17 -5.08 -0.95
C VAL A 99 -4.46 -5.30 0.38
N SER A 100 -3.55 -6.28 0.40
CA SER A 100 -2.62 -6.59 1.51
C SER A 100 -3.25 -6.87 2.89
N HIS A 101 -4.56 -7.10 2.97
CA HIS A 101 -5.28 -7.44 4.21
C HIS A 101 -6.08 -8.72 4.05
N GLY A 102 -6.02 -9.59 5.06
CA GLY A 102 -6.81 -10.83 5.11
C GLY A 102 -8.32 -10.57 5.06
N VAL A 103 -9.07 -11.56 4.55
CA VAL A 103 -10.54 -11.53 4.62
C VAL A 103 -10.97 -11.70 6.07
N SER A 104 -11.70 -10.71 6.62
CA SER A 104 -12.23 -10.79 7.98
C SER A 104 -13.18 -11.99 8.13
N VAL A 105 -12.88 -12.84 9.12
CA VAL A 105 -13.72 -13.98 9.51
C VAL A 105 -14.50 -13.58 10.76
N HIS A 106 -15.81 -13.64 10.68
CA HIS A 106 -16.70 -13.54 11.83
C HIS A 106 -17.06 -14.94 12.30
N THR A 107 -17.19 -15.13 13.61
CA THR A 107 -17.76 -16.36 14.16
C THR A 107 -19.19 -16.04 14.58
N ASP A 108 -20.14 -16.70 13.94
CA ASP A 108 -21.57 -16.58 14.26
C ASP A 108 -21.85 -17.22 15.62
N GLU A 109 -23.02 -16.94 16.22
CA GLU A 109 -23.40 -17.40 17.58
C GLU A 109 -23.42 -18.94 17.71
N ASP A 110 -23.59 -19.65 16.59
CA ASP A 110 -23.56 -21.11 16.49
C ASP A 110 -22.14 -21.70 16.36
N GLY A 111 -21.11 -20.84 16.39
CA GLY A 111 -19.71 -21.22 16.20
C GLY A 111 -19.29 -21.34 14.74
N THR A 112 -20.19 -21.07 13.78
CA THR A 112 -19.87 -21.11 12.35
C THR A 112 -19.00 -19.90 11.99
N GLN A 113 -17.80 -20.15 11.48
CA GLN A 113 -16.99 -19.09 10.90
C GLN A 113 -17.57 -18.67 9.55
N SER A 114 -18.02 -17.43 9.41
CA SER A 114 -18.55 -16.84 8.20
C SER A 114 -17.74 -15.61 7.79
N HIS A 115 -17.45 -15.49 6.50
CA HIS A 115 -16.73 -14.34 5.96
C HIS A 115 -17.55 -13.67 4.86
N GLN A 116 -17.15 -12.44 4.51
CA GLN A 116 -17.92 -11.57 3.61
C GLN A 116 -18.26 -12.22 2.26
N LEU A 117 -17.32 -12.97 1.66
CA LEU A 117 -17.57 -13.70 0.40
C LEU A 117 -18.71 -14.73 0.51
N ARG A 118 -18.91 -15.39 1.67
CA ARG A 118 -20.03 -16.33 1.85
C ARG A 118 -21.38 -15.62 1.88
N ARG A 119 -21.45 -14.47 2.55
CA ARG A 119 -22.67 -13.64 2.58
C ARG A 119 -23.04 -13.19 1.17
N TYR A 120 -22.05 -12.76 0.39
CA TYR A 120 -22.27 -12.42 -1.01
C TYR A 120 -22.64 -13.60 -1.89
N ALA A 121 -22.04 -14.76 -1.66
CA ALA A 121 -22.41 -15.99 -2.35
C ALA A 121 -23.88 -16.35 -2.10
N GLY A 122 -24.33 -16.33 -0.84
CA GLY A 122 -25.73 -16.56 -0.50
C GLY A 122 -26.68 -15.57 -1.18
N TRP A 123 -26.35 -14.28 -1.13
CA TRP A 123 -27.13 -13.24 -1.79
C TRP A 123 -27.19 -13.41 -3.31
N LEU A 124 -26.05 -13.71 -3.95
CA LEU A 124 -25.95 -13.86 -5.40
C LEU A 124 -26.67 -15.13 -5.87
N SER A 125 -26.59 -16.23 -5.13
CA SER A 125 -27.36 -17.45 -5.45
C SER A 125 -28.85 -17.19 -5.43
N ASP A 126 -29.33 -16.38 -4.50
CA ASP A 126 -30.77 -16.14 -4.31
C ASP A 126 -31.32 -15.08 -5.28
N ARG A 127 -30.55 -14.03 -5.57
CA ARG A 127 -30.93 -12.94 -6.48
C ARG A 127 -30.56 -13.20 -7.94
N GLY A 128 -29.49 -13.93 -8.19
CA GLY A 128 -28.99 -14.27 -9.53
C GLY A 128 -29.66 -15.50 -10.16
N LYS A 129 -30.56 -16.19 -9.47
CA LYS A 129 -31.25 -17.40 -9.97
C LYS A 129 -32.06 -17.20 -11.26
N HIS A 130 -32.42 -15.96 -11.57
CA HIS A 130 -33.15 -15.59 -12.79
C HIS A 130 -32.22 -15.11 -13.92
N CYS A 131 -30.92 -15.04 -13.68
CA CYS A 131 -29.93 -14.77 -14.72
C CYS A 131 -29.89 -15.93 -15.71
N ALA A 132 -29.81 -15.61 -17.01
CA ALA A 132 -29.71 -16.63 -18.06
C ALA A 132 -28.38 -17.42 -18.01
N LEU A 133 -27.37 -16.87 -17.36
CA LEU A 133 -26.05 -17.47 -17.19
C LEU A 133 -25.78 -17.81 -15.72
N ALA A 134 -24.94 -18.82 -15.50
CA ALA A 134 -24.52 -19.21 -14.16
C ALA A 134 -23.85 -18.02 -13.45
N PRO A 135 -24.30 -17.66 -12.23
CA PRO A 135 -23.71 -16.56 -11.49
C PRO A 135 -22.30 -16.90 -11.02
N ALA A 136 -21.47 -15.87 -10.90
CA ALA A 136 -20.07 -16.00 -10.54
C ALA A 136 -19.68 -15.02 -9.45
N ILE A 137 -18.79 -15.47 -8.56
CA ILE A 137 -18.19 -14.64 -7.54
C ILE A 137 -16.69 -14.56 -7.80
N VAL A 138 -16.18 -13.35 -7.95
CA VAL A 138 -14.80 -13.06 -8.28
C VAL A 138 -14.13 -12.43 -7.07
N PHE A 139 -13.08 -13.05 -6.57
CA PHE A 139 -12.20 -12.48 -5.58
C PHE A 139 -10.92 -11.99 -6.25
N VAL A 140 -10.69 -10.67 -6.20
CA VAL A 140 -9.50 -10.02 -6.77
C VAL A 140 -8.58 -9.58 -5.65
N THR A 141 -7.29 -9.91 -5.73
CA THR A 141 -6.33 -9.58 -4.67
C THR A 141 -4.99 -9.07 -5.20
N HIS A 142 -4.13 -8.56 -4.34
CA HIS A 142 -2.70 -8.44 -4.65
C HIS A 142 -1.94 -9.68 -4.16
N ILE A 143 -1.72 -9.76 -2.84
CA ILE A 143 -0.96 -10.84 -2.19
C ILE A 143 -1.79 -11.67 -1.21
N THR A 144 -3.07 -11.35 -1.01
CA THR A 144 -3.89 -12.00 0.01
C THR A 144 -4.46 -13.31 -0.53
N PRO A 145 -4.15 -14.47 0.07
CA PRO A 145 -4.78 -15.71 -0.37
C PRO A 145 -6.30 -15.65 -0.14
N PRO A 146 -7.12 -16.20 -1.05
CA PRO A 146 -8.54 -16.39 -0.79
C PRO A 146 -8.74 -17.33 0.41
N PRO A 147 -9.89 -17.23 1.10
CA PRO A 147 -10.29 -18.20 2.11
C PRO A 147 -10.21 -19.64 1.59
N GLU A 148 -9.83 -20.58 2.47
CA GLU A 148 -9.51 -21.95 2.09
C GLU A 148 -10.67 -22.66 1.37
N ASP A 149 -11.89 -22.35 1.78
CA ASP A 149 -13.14 -22.89 1.24
C ASP A 149 -13.55 -22.25 -0.10
N PHE A 150 -13.02 -21.09 -0.47
CA PHE A 150 -13.34 -20.41 -1.74
C PHE A 150 -12.74 -21.14 -2.96
N ARG A 151 -11.64 -21.89 -2.77
CA ARG A 151 -10.88 -22.52 -3.85
C ARG A 151 -11.48 -23.84 -4.37
N LYS A 152 -12.46 -24.42 -3.67
CA LYS A 152 -13.01 -25.75 -4.01
C LYS A 152 -14.38 -25.58 -4.66
N ARG A 153 -14.47 -25.93 -5.96
CA ARG A 153 -15.75 -26.11 -6.65
C ARG A 153 -16.34 -27.45 -6.20
N ASP A 154 -17.09 -27.45 -5.11
CA ASP A 154 -17.79 -28.64 -4.65
C ASP A 154 -19.30 -28.53 -4.94
N ALA A 155 -19.90 -29.65 -5.31
CA ALA A 155 -21.34 -29.69 -5.60
C ALA A 155 -22.20 -29.54 -4.33
N THR A 156 -21.57 -29.65 -3.15
CA THR A 156 -22.21 -29.71 -1.83
C THR A 156 -21.77 -28.58 -0.88
N GLY A 157 -20.82 -27.74 -1.24
CA GLY A 157 -20.29 -26.74 -0.32
C GLY A 157 -20.82 -25.35 -0.55
N LEU A 158 -20.11 -24.41 0.06
CA LEU A 158 -20.65 -23.11 0.46
C LEU A 158 -20.85 -22.13 -0.71
N TYR A 159 -20.35 -22.47 -1.90
CA TYR A 159 -20.49 -21.71 -3.15
C TYR A 159 -21.31 -22.47 -4.20
N ARG A 160 -22.15 -23.42 -3.78
CA ARG A 160 -22.94 -24.26 -4.68
C ARG A 160 -23.75 -23.42 -5.66
N GLY A 161 -23.67 -23.79 -6.94
CA GLY A 161 -24.38 -23.09 -8.03
C GLY A 161 -23.69 -21.84 -8.55
N LEU A 162 -22.59 -21.42 -7.90
CA LEU A 162 -21.76 -20.31 -8.34
C LEU A 162 -20.46 -20.80 -8.98
N PHE A 163 -19.87 -19.94 -9.79
CA PHE A 163 -18.48 -20.09 -10.24
C PHE A 163 -17.55 -19.19 -9.42
N PRO A 164 -16.81 -19.74 -8.42
CA PRO A 164 -15.81 -18.96 -7.71
C PRO A 164 -14.55 -18.79 -8.56
N THR A 165 -14.16 -17.54 -8.79
CA THR A 165 -12.95 -17.16 -9.51
C THR A 165 -12.03 -16.38 -8.57
N HIS A 166 -10.77 -16.77 -8.51
CA HIS A 166 -9.72 -16.03 -7.81
C HIS A 166 -8.67 -15.55 -8.81
N THR A 167 -8.29 -14.27 -8.74
CA THR A 167 -7.21 -13.70 -9.57
C THR A 167 -6.49 -12.59 -8.81
N SER A 168 -5.26 -12.29 -9.21
CA SER A 168 -4.60 -11.06 -8.77
C SER A 168 -4.94 -9.86 -9.66
N TRP A 169 -4.79 -8.66 -9.11
CA TRP A 169 -4.86 -7.40 -9.84
C TRP A 169 -3.91 -7.38 -11.03
N GLY A 170 -2.65 -7.77 -10.81
CA GLY A 170 -1.64 -7.86 -11.87
C GLY A 170 -2.00 -8.86 -12.97
N ALA A 171 -2.52 -10.04 -12.62
CA ALA A 171 -3.00 -11.01 -13.61
C ALA A 171 -4.18 -10.47 -14.43
N LEU A 172 -5.13 -9.79 -13.76
CA LEU A 172 -6.29 -9.19 -14.42
C LEU A 172 -5.89 -8.03 -15.35
N GLY A 173 -4.99 -7.15 -14.90
CA GLY A 173 -4.49 -6.04 -15.71
C GLY A 173 -3.77 -6.52 -16.97
N ARG A 174 -2.88 -7.52 -16.86
CA ARG A 174 -2.22 -8.14 -18.02
C ARG A 174 -3.20 -8.81 -18.97
N GLU A 175 -4.22 -9.47 -18.44
CA GLU A 175 -5.24 -10.13 -19.27
C GLU A 175 -6.03 -9.11 -20.09
N ILE A 176 -6.47 -8.03 -19.46
CA ILE A 176 -7.17 -6.92 -20.15
C ILE A 176 -6.25 -6.31 -21.21
N SER A 177 -4.97 -6.08 -20.89
CA SER A 177 -3.98 -5.56 -21.83
C SER A 177 -3.83 -6.45 -23.07
N LYS A 178 -3.80 -7.79 -22.90
CA LYS A 178 -3.79 -8.73 -24.04
C LYS A 178 -5.06 -8.65 -24.88
N LEU A 179 -6.23 -8.50 -24.25
CA LEU A 179 -7.52 -8.45 -24.97
C LEU A 179 -7.61 -7.22 -25.88
N VAL A 180 -6.99 -6.10 -25.50
CA VAL A 180 -7.00 -4.86 -26.28
C VAL A 180 -5.80 -4.71 -27.20
N ALA A 181 -4.88 -5.68 -27.25
CA ALA A 181 -3.63 -5.57 -28.03
C ALA A 181 -3.85 -5.36 -29.53
N ASP A 182 -4.96 -5.90 -30.07
CA ASP A 182 -5.33 -5.76 -31.50
C ASP A 182 -6.12 -4.47 -31.79
N LEU A 183 -6.47 -3.68 -30.77
CA LEU A 183 -7.17 -2.41 -30.96
C LEU A 183 -6.17 -1.29 -31.27
N PRO A 184 -6.58 -0.21 -31.96
CA PRO A 184 -5.76 0.98 -32.11
C PRO A 184 -5.25 1.50 -30.77
N GLN A 185 -4.04 2.05 -30.72
CA GLN A 185 -3.43 2.55 -29.48
C GLN A 185 -4.23 3.72 -28.88
N ASP A 186 -4.83 4.55 -29.73
CA ASP A 186 -5.70 5.67 -29.37
C ASP A 186 -7.15 5.26 -29.08
N HIS A 187 -7.50 3.98 -29.25
CA HIS A 187 -8.81 3.48 -28.89
C HIS A 187 -9.03 3.62 -27.38
N HIS A 188 -10.17 4.17 -26.97
CA HIS A 188 -10.47 4.50 -25.57
C HIS A 188 -10.21 3.32 -24.59
N ALA A 189 -10.63 2.11 -24.96
CA ALA A 189 -10.36 0.90 -24.16
C ALA A 189 -8.86 0.56 -24.01
N SER A 190 -8.06 0.77 -25.06
CA SER A 190 -6.61 0.54 -25.02
C SER A 190 -5.94 1.53 -24.08
N VAL A 191 -6.36 2.80 -24.14
CA VAL A 191 -5.86 3.87 -23.26
C VAL A 191 -6.16 3.56 -21.80
N LEU A 192 -7.41 3.19 -21.46
CA LEU A 192 -7.79 2.84 -20.09
C LEU A 192 -7.08 1.58 -19.58
N ALA A 193 -6.98 0.53 -20.41
CA ALA A 193 -6.28 -0.69 -20.04
C ALA A 193 -4.79 -0.44 -19.77
N SER A 194 -4.16 0.43 -20.58
CA SER A 194 -2.76 0.81 -20.41
C SER A 194 -2.56 1.62 -19.13
N ALA A 195 -3.41 2.64 -18.91
CA ALA A 195 -3.38 3.45 -17.70
C ALA A 195 -3.60 2.59 -16.43
N PHE A 196 -4.53 1.63 -16.48
CA PHE A 196 -4.76 0.70 -15.38
C PHE A 196 -3.55 -0.19 -15.11
N LEU A 197 -2.91 -0.76 -16.14
CA LEU A 197 -1.73 -1.58 -15.96
C LEU A 197 -0.53 -0.76 -15.44
N THR A 198 -0.31 0.44 -15.96
CA THR A 198 0.74 1.36 -15.47
C THR A 198 0.52 1.70 -14.00
N PHE A 199 -0.72 2.00 -13.60
CA PHE A 199 -1.03 2.23 -12.18
C PHE A 199 -0.66 1.03 -11.32
N LEU A 200 -0.98 -0.20 -11.76
CA LEU A 200 -0.58 -1.41 -11.04
C LEU A 200 0.94 -1.57 -10.97
N GLU A 201 1.68 -1.20 -12.01
CA GLU A 201 3.15 -1.26 -12.02
C GLU A 201 3.77 -0.25 -11.06
N GLU A 202 3.32 1.00 -11.08
CA GLU A 202 3.79 2.07 -10.21
C GLU A 202 3.52 1.80 -8.73
N ASN A 203 2.44 1.07 -8.42
CA ASN A 203 2.08 0.69 -7.06
C ASN A 203 2.61 -0.70 -6.64
N ASN A 204 3.49 -1.32 -7.43
CA ASN A 204 4.02 -2.69 -7.19
C ASN A 204 2.93 -3.78 -7.07
N MET A 205 1.78 -3.57 -7.70
CA MET A 205 0.63 -4.46 -7.72
C MET A 205 0.50 -5.29 -9.01
N SER A 206 1.34 -5.01 -10.01
CA SER A 206 1.36 -5.73 -11.28
C SER A 206 1.90 -7.15 -11.13
N ASN A 207 2.67 -7.45 -10.08
CA ASN A 207 3.22 -8.79 -9.83
C ASN A 207 3.01 -9.22 -8.38
N GLU A 208 2.80 -10.53 -8.19
CA GLU A 208 2.69 -11.14 -6.86
C GLU A 208 4.06 -11.43 -6.24
N PHE A 209 5.09 -11.53 -7.09
CA PHE A 209 6.44 -11.91 -6.71
C PHE A 209 7.45 -10.83 -7.12
N PRO A 210 8.59 -10.75 -6.43
CA PRO A 210 9.63 -9.78 -6.77
C PRO A 210 10.14 -9.96 -8.21
N PRO A 211 10.30 -8.87 -8.99
CA PRO A 211 10.96 -8.94 -10.29
C PRO A 211 12.47 -9.20 -10.13
N SER A 212 13.16 -9.59 -11.20
CA SER A 212 14.62 -9.80 -11.17
C SER A 212 15.41 -8.60 -10.67
N SER A 213 14.93 -7.38 -10.93
CA SER A 213 15.53 -6.15 -10.40
C SER A 213 15.47 -6.06 -8.87
N ALA A 214 14.40 -6.58 -8.24
CA ALA A 214 14.30 -6.64 -6.79
C ALA A 214 15.31 -7.64 -6.19
N PHE A 215 15.54 -8.78 -6.87
CA PHE A 215 16.60 -9.71 -6.47
C PHE A 215 18.00 -9.11 -6.63
N ALA A 216 18.26 -8.37 -7.71
CA ALA A 216 19.53 -7.68 -7.90
C ALA A 216 19.76 -6.58 -6.85
N ALA A 217 18.72 -5.81 -6.51
CA ALA A 217 18.79 -4.83 -5.43
C ALA A 217 19.06 -5.50 -4.07
N ALA A 218 18.42 -6.64 -3.79
CA ALA A 218 18.67 -7.42 -2.59
C ALA A 218 20.11 -7.95 -2.55
N GLU A 219 20.67 -8.42 -3.66
CA GLU A 219 22.07 -8.85 -3.77
C GLU A 219 23.04 -7.69 -3.44
N LEU A 220 22.79 -6.49 -3.99
CA LEU A 220 23.58 -5.30 -3.68
C LEU A 220 23.50 -4.94 -2.19
N TYR A 221 22.32 -4.99 -1.59
CA TYR A 221 22.17 -4.74 -0.16
C TYR A 221 22.91 -5.80 0.67
N VAL A 222 22.69 -7.09 0.41
CA VAL A 222 23.33 -8.19 1.15
C VAL A 222 24.86 -8.11 1.07
N THR A 223 25.42 -7.71 -0.07
CA THR A 223 26.88 -7.62 -0.25
C THR A 223 27.50 -6.36 0.35
N GLN A 224 26.74 -5.30 0.58
CA GLN A 224 27.26 -4.02 1.10
C GLN A 224 26.77 -3.68 2.51
N ALA A 225 25.78 -4.42 3.04
CA ALA A 225 25.08 -4.13 4.28
C ALA A 225 26.04 -3.93 5.44
N GLU A 226 27.01 -4.83 5.64
CA GLU A 226 27.93 -4.78 6.78
C GLU A 226 28.63 -3.40 6.94
N THR A 227 29.06 -2.78 5.84
CA THR A 227 29.73 -1.47 5.90
C THR A 227 28.76 -0.33 6.24
N LEU A 228 27.54 -0.39 5.72
CA LEU A 228 26.48 0.58 6.00
C LEU A 228 25.95 0.42 7.44
N GLU A 229 25.74 -0.81 7.88
CA GLU A 229 25.34 -1.14 9.25
C GLU A 229 26.41 -0.72 10.25
N ASN A 230 27.70 -0.94 9.96
CA ASN A 230 28.79 -0.44 10.80
C ASN A 230 28.79 1.09 10.92
N LEU A 231 28.52 1.83 9.82
CA LEU A 231 28.39 3.29 9.89
C LEU A 231 27.21 3.70 10.80
N VAL A 232 26.02 3.11 10.58
CA VAL A 232 24.82 3.42 11.36
C VAL A 232 24.99 3.05 12.84
N ASP A 233 25.63 1.92 13.14
CA ASP A 233 25.94 1.52 14.51
C ASP A 233 26.88 2.52 15.18
N ARG A 234 27.93 2.98 14.49
CA ARG A 234 28.84 4.01 15.01
C ARG A 234 28.16 5.36 15.20
N MET A 235 27.20 5.72 14.35
CA MET A 235 26.33 6.89 14.54
C MET A 235 25.49 6.73 15.81
N TRP A 236 24.83 5.57 15.98
CA TRP A 236 24.03 5.26 17.17
C TRP A 236 24.84 5.34 18.47
N HIS A 237 26.11 4.90 18.45
CA HIS A 237 27.00 5.01 19.60
C HIS A 237 27.22 6.47 20.08
N GLN A 238 27.08 7.46 19.20
CA GLN A 238 27.11 8.87 19.59
C GLN A 238 25.76 9.30 20.20
N VAL A 239 24.66 8.87 19.59
CA VAL A 239 23.29 9.27 19.95
C VAL A 239 22.80 8.63 21.25
N ARG A 240 23.24 7.42 21.59
CA ARG A 240 22.84 6.71 22.81
C ARG A 240 23.28 7.40 24.12
N SER A 241 24.05 8.47 24.05
CA SER A 241 24.42 9.28 25.21
C SER A 241 23.43 10.42 25.50
N ILE A 242 22.47 10.65 24.60
CA ILE A 242 21.49 11.75 24.71
C ILE A 242 20.53 11.51 25.87
N ALA A 243 19.96 10.30 25.98
CA ALA A 243 18.91 9.96 26.93
C ALA A 243 19.13 8.60 27.59
N SER A 244 18.42 8.35 28.68
CA SER A 244 18.25 7.01 29.24
C SER A 244 17.28 6.20 28.38
N PHE A 245 17.45 4.87 28.29
CA PHE A 245 16.60 3.99 27.47
C PHE A 245 15.92 2.91 28.31
N GLY A 246 14.73 2.47 27.88
CA GLY A 246 14.00 1.39 28.54
C GLY A 246 14.75 0.04 28.49
N LYS A 247 14.64 -0.76 29.56
CA LYS A 247 15.33 -2.05 29.73
C LYS A 247 14.87 -3.16 28.77
N THR A 248 13.78 -2.96 28.03
CA THR A 248 13.03 -4.03 27.34
C THR A 248 13.09 -4.01 25.82
N ALA A 249 13.64 -2.96 25.19
CA ALA A 249 13.78 -2.90 23.74
C ALA A 249 15.26 -2.93 23.35
N ASP A 250 15.67 -3.96 22.62
CA ASP A 250 16.97 -4.01 21.97
C ASP A 250 17.10 -2.89 20.95
N TYR A 251 18.32 -2.41 20.72
CA TYR A 251 18.58 -1.51 19.59
C TYR A 251 18.23 -2.25 18.30
N GLN A 252 17.44 -1.65 17.42
CA GLN A 252 17.10 -2.25 16.14
C GLN A 252 17.86 -1.53 15.05
N LEU A 253 18.85 -2.20 14.46
CA LEU A 253 19.46 -1.77 13.20
C LEU A 253 18.81 -2.56 12.07
N LYS A 254 18.09 -1.89 11.18
CA LYS A 254 17.43 -2.53 10.04
C LYS A 254 17.18 -1.56 8.90
N ALA A 255 16.97 -2.11 7.71
CA ALA A 255 16.31 -1.39 6.63
C ALA A 255 14.81 -1.25 6.94
N LEU A 256 14.31 -0.02 6.89
CA LEU A 256 12.90 0.36 6.99
C LEU A 256 12.47 0.83 5.60
N THR A 257 11.85 -0.08 4.84
CA THR A 257 11.54 0.13 3.42
C THR A 257 10.42 1.15 3.21
N ASP A 258 9.48 1.23 4.15
CA ASP A 258 8.40 2.22 4.20
C ASP A 258 8.92 3.64 4.46
N GLU A 259 9.91 3.77 5.35
CA GLU A 259 10.59 5.04 5.62
C GLU A 259 11.68 5.37 4.58
N GLY A 260 12.07 4.40 3.75
CA GLY A 260 13.19 4.54 2.84
C GLY A 260 14.50 4.76 3.59
N SER A 261 14.74 4.06 4.71
CA SER A 261 15.91 4.30 5.57
C SER A 261 16.65 3.01 5.96
N VAL A 262 17.94 3.14 6.26
CA VAL A 262 18.69 2.14 7.04
C VAL A 262 19.06 2.82 8.34
N SER A 263 18.49 2.36 9.45
CA SER A 263 18.49 3.13 10.68
C SER A 263 18.60 2.29 11.93
N ALA A 264 19.08 2.95 12.98
CA ALA A 264 19.07 2.49 14.35
C ALA A 264 18.14 3.37 15.17
N TRP A 265 17.25 2.75 15.96
CA TRP A 265 16.33 3.49 16.82
C TRP A 265 16.04 2.80 18.15
N ARG A 266 15.56 3.57 19.13
CA ARG A 266 15.09 3.07 20.43
C ARG A 266 14.18 4.07 21.15
N TYR A 267 13.15 3.54 21.84
CA TYR A 267 12.33 4.32 22.77
C TYR A 267 13.15 4.85 23.95
N VAL A 268 13.00 6.14 24.24
CA VAL A 268 13.66 6.80 25.36
C VAL A 268 12.86 6.61 26.66
N ALA A 269 13.54 6.68 27.79
CA ALA A 269 12.88 6.75 29.09
C ALA A 269 12.13 8.08 29.21
N PRO A 270 10.88 8.07 29.70
CA PRO A 270 10.04 9.27 29.78
C PRO A 270 10.63 10.30 30.74
N GLY A 271 10.67 11.55 30.30
CA GLY A 271 10.96 12.70 31.17
C GLY A 271 9.69 13.27 31.83
N PRO A 272 9.82 14.16 32.83
CA PRO A 272 8.68 14.80 33.48
C PRO A 272 7.70 15.51 32.52
N ALA A 273 8.21 16.10 31.44
CA ALA A 273 7.41 16.80 30.43
C ALA A 273 7.05 15.92 29.21
N SER A 274 7.54 14.67 29.17
CA SER A 274 7.13 13.65 28.19
C SER A 274 6.84 12.32 28.90
N PRO A 275 5.70 12.23 29.62
CA PRO A 275 5.42 11.09 30.50
C PRO A 275 5.00 9.82 29.75
N ASP A 276 4.62 9.93 28.48
CA ASP A 276 4.34 8.75 27.66
C ASP A 276 5.64 8.00 27.32
N ARG A 277 5.53 6.69 27.10
CA ARG A 277 6.67 5.85 26.69
C ARG A 277 6.78 5.78 25.16
N SER A 278 6.32 6.82 24.48
CA SER A 278 6.16 6.84 23.02
C SER A 278 7.21 7.71 22.34
N SER A 279 8.05 8.41 23.10
CA SER A 279 9.19 9.17 22.57
C SER A 279 10.34 8.23 22.17
N TYR A 280 11.00 8.49 21.05
CA TYR A 280 12.11 7.67 20.56
C TYR A 280 13.22 8.50 19.89
N LEU A 281 14.43 7.95 19.93
CA LEU A 281 15.59 8.44 19.18
C LEU A 281 15.85 7.53 18.00
N GLN A 282 16.17 8.11 16.85
CA GLN A 282 16.52 7.38 15.63
C GLN A 282 17.65 8.11 14.87
N THR A 283 18.54 7.35 14.25
CA THR A 283 19.59 7.88 13.38
C THR A 283 19.90 6.89 12.27
N GLY A 284 20.36 7.37 11.13
CA GLY A 284 20.72 6.50 10.02
C GLY A 284 20.91 7.25 8.72
N ILE A 285 20.80 6.49 7.63
CA ILE A 285 20.79 7.03 6.27
C ILE A 285 19.36 6.95 5.73
N TRP A 286 18.85 8.09 5.28
CA TRP A 286 17.53 8.21 4.67
C TRP A 286 17.64 8.49 3.17
N TYR A 287 16.78 7.85 2.40
CA TYR A 287 16.62 7.99 0.96
C TYR A 287 15.21 8.55 0.69
N PRO A 288 15.04 9.88 0.61
CA PRO A 288 13.73 10.53 0.47
C PRO A 288 12.92 10.05 -0.73
N GLU A 289 13.59 9.58 -1.77
CA GLU A 289 12.98 9.09 -3.00
C GLU A 289 12.43 7.65 -2.87
N ALA A 290 12.81 6.92 -1.81
CA ALA A 290 12.47 5.51 -1.62
C ALA A 290 11.34 5.26 -0.60
N GLY A 291 10.99 6.25 0.23
CA GLY A 291 9.95 6.10 1.25
C GLY A 291 9.47 7.43 1.80
N LEU A 292 8.21 7.45 2.24
CA LEU A 292 7.54 8.63 2.77
C LEU A 292 7.57 8.57 4.30
N TRP A 293 8.68 9.02 4.87
CA TRP A 293 8.78 9.13 6.32
C TRP A 293 8.21 10.47 6.85
N PHE A 294 8.38 11.54 6.07
CA PHE A 294 7.86 12.87 6.35
C PHE A 294 7.27 13.47 5.07
N ASP A 295 6.24 14.30 5.21
CA ASP A 295 5.73 15.07 4.09
C ASP A 295 6.77 16.13 3.66
N ALA A 296 6.98 16.26 2.35
CA ALA A 296 7.93 17.23 1.80
C ALA A 296 7.58 18.68 2.20
N GLU A 297 6.30 18.95 2.45
CA GLU A 297 5.80 20.23 2.97
C GLU A 297 6.30 20.51 4.39
N ASP A 298 6.38 19.49 5.26
CA ASP A 298 6.83 19.65 6.66
C ASP A 298 8.32 19.93 6.78
N ILE A 299 9.12 19.45 5.81
CA ILE A 299 10.56 19.66 5.78
C ILE A 299 10.94 20.90 4.94
N GLY A 300 10.04 21.37 4.08
CA GLY A 300 10.19 22.60 3.30
C GLY A 300 11.29 22.55 2.23
N ARG A 301 11.66 21.37 1.71
CA ARG A 301 12.74 21.18 0.71
C ARG A 301 12.46 20.02 -0.25
N ASP A 302 12.80 20.18 -1.53
CA ASP A 302 12.90 19.07 -2.50
C ASP A 302 14.19 18.29 -2.21
N LEU A 303 14.12 17.35 -1.28
CA LEU A 303 15.25 16.53 -0.85
C LEU A 303 15.52 15.42 -1.86
N ARG A 304 16.77 15.29 -2.30
CA ARG A 304 17.20 14.25 -3.25
C ARG A 304 18.46 13.55 -2.79
N GLY A 305 18.56 12.26 -3.10
CA GLY A 305 19.70 11.44 -2.72
C GLY A 305 19.78 11.16 -1.21
N ALA A 306 20.83 10.44 -0.83
CA ALA A 306 21.00 9.96 0.54
C ALA A 306 21.34 11.08 1.54
N HIS A 307 20.75 11.02 2.73
CA HIS A 307 20.99 11.94 3.83
C HIS A 307 21.34 11.20 5.11
N ALA A 308 22.38 11.66 5.82
CA ALA A 308 22.58 11.27 7.21
C ALA A 308 21.62 12.07 8.10
N TYR A 309 21.02 11.45 9.11
CA TYR A 309 20.07 12.14 9.96
C TYR A 309 20.14 11.74 11.44
N LEU A 310 19.62 12.63 12.29
CA LEU A 310 19.30 12.42 13.70
C LEU A 310 17.86 12.89 13.93
N PHE A 311 17.04 12.01 14.49
CA PHE A 311 15.63 12.25 14.76
C PHE A 311 15.28 11.97 16.22
N PHE A 312 14.47 12.85 16.81
CA PHE A 312 13.78 12.63 18.07
C PHE A 312 12.31 12.99 17.88
N GLY A 313 11.44 12.00 18.04
CA GLY A 313 10.01 12.16 17.82
C GLY A 313 9.17 11.40 18.83
N ASN A 314 7.86 11.56 18.71
CA ASN A 314 6.86 10.85 19.50
C ASN A 314 5.78 10.29 18.59
N ASN A 315 5.23 9.12 18.91
CA ASN A 315 4.06 8.57 18.19
C ASN A 315 2.79 9.44 18.30
N SER A 316 2.78 10.45 19.18
CA SER A 316 1.68 11.41 19.31
C SER A 316 2.05 12.74 18.67
N ASP A 317 1.33 13.10 17.60
CA ASP A 317 1.53 14.35 16.87
C ASP A 317 1.45 15.57 17.80
N GLY A 318 2.37 16.52 17.62
CA GLY A 318 2.36 17.77 18.37
C GLY A 318 2.83 17.65 19.82
N MET A 319 3.34 16.50 20.25
CA MET A 319 3.80 16.28 21.63
C MET A 319 4.81 17.34 22.09
N PHE A 320 5.65 17.84 21.18
CA PHE A 320 6.70 18.81 21.50
C PHE A 320 6.37 20.23 21.02
N SER A 321 5.09 20.51 20.74
CA SER A 321 4.60 21.83 20.30
C SER A 321 4.88 22.97 21.29
N ALA A 322 5.00 22.65 22.59
CA ALA A 322 5.36 23.62 23.62
C ALA A 322 6.82 24.10 23.53
N VAL A 323 7.69 23.37 22.82
CA VAL A 323 9.08 23.78 22.58
C VAL A 323 9.14 24.61 21.30
N THR A 324 9.11 25.93 21.44
CA THR A 324 9.11 26.87 20.31
C THR A 324 10.49 27.37 19.90
N GLU A 325 11.54 26.98 20.63
CA GLU A 325 12.91 27.41 20.33
C GLU A 325 13.42 26.82 19.01
N GLU A 326 14.02 27.68 18.18
CA GLU A 326 14.73 27.23 16.99
C GLU A 326 16.06 26.60 17.38
N LEU A 327 16.22 25.32 17.05
CA LEU A 327 17.44 24.58 17.31
C LEU A 327 18.32 24.58 16.06
N ALA A 328 19.48 25.23 16.14
CA ALA A 328 20.35 25.40 14.98
C ALA A 328 20.68 24.07 14.28
N GLY A 329 20.33 23.98 12.99
CA GLY A 329 20.54 22.78 12.18
C GLY A 329 19.47 21.70 12.32
N PHE A 330 18.34 21.98 12.97
CA PHE A 330 17.17 21.12 13.05
C PHE A 330 15.98 21.77 12.33
N VAL A 331 15.17 20.93 11.70
CA VAL A 331 13.81 21.24 11.26
C VAL A 331 12.80 20.58 12.22
N ARG A 332 11.56 21.06 12.22
CA ARG A 332 10.53 20.65 13.19
C ARG A 332 9.25 20.08 12.54
N PRO A 333 9.31 18.94 11.83
CA PRO A 333 8.13 18.31 11.25
C PRO A 333 7.18 17.89 12.38
N THR A 334 5.90 18.30 12.34
CA THR A 334 4.88 17.92 13.34
C THR A 334 5.31 18.15 14.80
N SER A 335 6.15 19.16 15.04
CA SER A 335 6.84 19.48 16.30
C SER A 335 8.03 18.62 16.71
N ASP A 336 8.36 17.54 16.02
CA ASP A 336 9.51 16.68 16.31
C ASP A 336 10.85 17.36 15.99
N PHE A 337 11.98 16.72 16.31
CA PHE A 337 13.30 17.28 16.07
C PHE A 337 14.04 16.44 15.03
N LEU A 338 14.30 17.03 13.86
CA LEU A 338 15.01 16.36 12.78
C LEU A 338 16.21 17.19 12.33
N ALA A 339 17.42 16.66 12.48
CA ALA A 339 18.61 17.18 11.84
C ALA A 339 18.99 16.25 10.68
N MET A 340 19.31 16.83 9.52
CA MET A 340 19.74 16.07 8.35
C MET A 340 20.84 16.80 7.58
N LYS A 341 21.68 16.04 6.89
CA LYS A 341 22.71 16.57 5.99
C LYS A 341 22.90 15.61 4.81
N ALA A 342 22.98 16.15 3.59
CA ALA A 342 23.14 15.33 2.39
C ALA A 342 24.49 14.61 2.44
N ILE A 343 24.51 13.34 2.00
CA ILE A 343 25.75 12.54 1.93
C ILE A 343 26.78 13.18 0.99
N ALA A 344 26.32 13.90 -0.04
CA ALA A 344 27.16 14.65 -0.97
C ALA A 344 27.91 15.84 -0.33
N ASP A 345 27.48 16.32 0.84
CA ASP A 345 28.11 17.43 1.56
C ASP A 345 29.21 16.99 2.53
N PHE A 346 29.55 15.70 2.52
CA PHE A 346 30.68 15.11 3.24
C PHE A 346 31.77 14.72 2.24
N SER A 347 32.94 14.34 2.75
CA SER A 347 34.08 13.92 1.93
C SER A 347 33.72 12.88 0.85
N SER A 348 34.39 12.97 -0.29
CA SER A 348 34.29 11.99 -1.37
C SER A 348 35.02 10.68 -1.04
N ASP A 349 36.01 10.72 -0.13
CA ASP A 349 36.74 9.55 0.38
C ASP A 349 35.87 8.76 1.38
N PRO A 350 35.67 7.43 1.21
CA PRO A 350 34.76 6.66 2.06
C PRO A 350 35.10 6.69 3.55
N GLN A 351 36.39 6.60 3.91
CA GLN A 351 36.81 6.60 5.31
C GLN A 351 36.57 7.96 5.96
N SER A 352 37.06 9.02 5.32
CA SER A 352 36.89 10.40 5.77
C SER A 352 35.41 10.77 5.86
N ARG A 353 34.60 10.34 4.88
CA ARG A 353 33.14 10.52 4.91
C ARG A 353 32.51 9.92 6.15
N GLY A 354 32.85 8.67 6.45
CA GLY A 354 32.32 7.97 7.63
C GLY A 354 32.66 8.72 8.93
N GLU A 355 33.90 9.17 9.06
CA GLU A 355 34.36 9.94 10.22
C GLU A 355 33.66 11.30 10.35
N GLU A 356 33.50 12.03 9.25
CA GLU A 356 32.79 13.31 9.24
C GLU A 356 31.30 13.16 9.58
N ILE A 357 30.64 12.10 9.08
CA ILE A 357 29.24 11.80 9.41
C ILE A 357 29.11 11.52 10.91
N ILE A 358 29.98 10.68 11.47
CA ILE A 358 29.95 10.34 12.91
C ILE A 358 30.20 11.59 13.76
N SER A 359 31.17 12.43 13.39
CA SER A 359 31.44 13.70 14.07
C SER A 359 30.24 14.65 14.00
N TRP A 360 29.62 14.77 12.84
CA TRP A 360 28.43 15.59 12.63
C TRP A 360 27.25 15.11 13.49
N ILE A 361 27.01 13.80 13.56
CA ILE A 361 25.99 13.21 14.46
C ILE A 361 26.31 13.51 15.92
N ALA A 362 27.57 13.39 16.35
CA ALA A 362 27.96 13.70 17.73
C ALA A 362 27.69 15.16 18.09
N ASP A 363 27.98 16.10 17.17
CA ASP A 363 27.72 17.51 17.37
C ASP A 363 26.22 17.83 17.46
N ARG A 364 25.41 17.26 16.56
CA ARG A 364 23.95 17.40 16.59
C ARG A 364 23.34 16.76 17.84
N SER A 365 23.87 15.63 18.29
CA SER A 365 23.47 14.96 19.52
C SER A 365 23.67 15.85 20.75
N ARG A 366 24.79 16.57 20.82
CA ARG A 366 25.09 17.50 21.93
C ARG A 366 24.10 18.67 21.98
N VAL A 367 23.80 19.24 20.82
CA VAL A 367 22.82 20.32 20.67
C VAL A 367 21.43 19.84 21.11
N LEU A 368 20.99 18.69 20.59
CA LEU A 368 19.69 18.10 20.94
C LEU A 368 19.58 17.77 22.42
N LYS A 369 20.59 17.11 23.01
CA LYS A 369 20.60 16.75 24.44
C LYS A 369 20.39 17.96 25.34
N THR A 370 21.02 19.09 25.00
CA THR A 370 20.93 20.32 25.78
C THR A 370 19.48 20.83 25.80
N CYS A 371 18.81 20.86 24.64
CA CYS A 371 17.40 21.22 24.50
C CYS A 371 16.48 20.25 25.26
N LEU A 372 16.60 18.94 25.02
CA LEU A 372 15.75 17.94 25.65
C LEU A 372 15.85 17.93 27.18
N THR A 373 17.06 18.15 27.71
CA THR A 373 17.28 18.26 29.16
C THR A 373 16.67 19.54 29.73
N ALA A 374 16.84 20.68 29.04
CA ALA A 374 16.29 21.96 29.49
C ALA A 374 14.76 21.94 29.58
N HIS A 375 14.10 21.23 28.66
CA HIS A 375 12.65 21.07 28.64
C HIS A 375 12.15 19.84 29.40
N GLN A 376 13.02 19.08 30.08
CA GLN A 376 12.65 17.88 30.85
C GLN A 376 11.90 16.82 30.02
N LEU A 377 12.21 16.72 28.73
CA LEU A 377 11.58 15.75 27.81
C LEU A 377 12.19 14.35 27.94
N ILE A 378 13.38 14.26 28.53
CA ILE A 378 14.13 13.02 28.77
C ILE A 378 14.55 12.93 30.24
N ALA A 379 14.80 11.72 30.72
CA ALA A 379 15.23 11.40 32.08
C ALA A 379 16.76 11.42 32.28
#